data_AF-A0A094FEG4-F1
#
_entry.id   AF-A0A094FEG4-F1
#
_cell.length_a   1.000
_cell.length_b   1.000
_cell.length_c   1.000
_cell.angle_alpha   90.00
_cell.angle_beta   90.00
_cell.angle_gamma   90.00
#
_symmetry.space_group_name_H-M   'P 1'
#
loop_
_entity.id
_entity.type
_entity.pdbx_description
1 polymer ?
#
loop_
_entity_poly.entity_id
_entity_poly.type
_entity_poly.pdbx_seq_one_letter_code
_entity_poly.pdbx_strand_id
1 'polypeptide(L)'
;MGCIYVGSAAAFNAFVGAYIILSTLSFLCAILPHLLSRRKNVTPGWFWMKGPIGFIVNAIACLYIIAFIVIFCFPYAAPFSLAVMNWSSLITGGLTIFVAGFWFWRQSEYIGPQAVALDDKVLAKDAA
;
A
#
# COMPACT_ATOMS: atom_id res chain seq x y z
N MET A 1 4.02 18.76 16.73
CA MET A 1 2.59 18.94 16.41
C MET A 1 2.14 20.39 16.64
N GLY A 2 2.81 21.39 16.05
CA GLY A 2 2.58 22.80 16.41
C GLY A 2 2.17 23.67 15.24
N CYS A 3 3.05 23.84 14.25
CA CYS A 3 2.87 24.86 13.22
C CYS A 3 1.80 24.54 12.15
N ILE A 4 1.49 23.26 11.93
CA ILE A 4 0.43 22.82 10.98
C ILE A 4 -0.98 23.03 11.54
N TYR A 5 -1.15 23.02 12.87
CA TYR A 5 -2.43 23.35 13.51
C TYR A 5 -2.76 24.84 13.39
N VAL A 6 -1.73 25.69 13.22
CA VAL A 6 -1.87 27.14 13.05
C VAL A 6 -2.45 27.49 11.67
N GLY A 7 -2.29 26.61 10.67
CA GLY A 7 -2.81 26.83 9.31
C GLY A 7 -4.28 26.44 9.14
N SER A 8 -4.64 25.19 9.47
CA SER A 8 -6.04 24.70 9.42
C SER A 8 -6.15 23.29 10.02
N ALA A 9 -7.06 23.10 10.97
CA ALA A 9 -7.37 21.78 11.52
C ALA A 9 -7.95 20.82 10.46
N ALA A 10 -8.65 21.35 9.44
CA ALA A 10 -9.19 20.54 8.35
C ALA A 10 -8.06 19.97 7.48
N ALA A 11 -7.02 20.77 7.19
CA ALA A 11 -5.86 20.32 6.42
C ALA A 11 -5.06 19.24 7.17
N PHE A 12 -4.88 19.39 8.48
CA PHE A 12 -4.21 18.37 9.30
C PHE A 12 -4.98 17.05 9.33
N ASN A 13 -6.29 17.09 9.59
CA ASN A 13 -7.13 15.89 9.62
C ASN A 13 -7.15 15.18 8.26
N ALA A 14 -7.20 15.94 7.17
CA ALA A 14 -7.11 15.39 5.82
C ALA A 14 -5.78 14.71 5.52
N PHE A 15 -4.67 15.29 6.01
CA PHE A 15 -3.35 14.70 5.86
C PHE A 15 -3.21 13.37 6.64
N VAL A 16 -3.67 13.35 7.90
CA VAL A 16 -3.67 12.13 8.72
C VAL A 16 -4.56 11.05 8.11
N GLY A 17 -5.75 11.41 7.62
CA GLY A 17 -6.63 10.49 6.90
C GLY A 17 -5.98 9.93 5.63
N ALA A 18 -5.34 10.79 4.84
CA ALA A 18 -4.64 10.37 3.63
C ALA A 18 -3.47 9.41 3.94
N TYR A 19 -2.72 9.63 5.03
CA TYR A 19 -1.67 8.72 5.45
C TYR A 19 -2.18 7.30 5.72
N ILE A 20 -3.34 7.16 6.35
CA ILE A 20 -3.96 5.84 6.62
C ILE A 20 -4.34 5.16 5.30
N ILE A 21 -4.97 5.90 4.37
CA ILE A 21 -5.38 5.35 3.08
C ILE A 21 -4.16 4.93 2.24
N LEU A 22 -3.13 5.78 2.17
CA LEU A 22 -1.88 5.51 1.44
C LEU A 22 -1.11 4.32 2.04
N SER A 23 -1.05 4.21 3.36
CA SER A 23 -0.44 3.05 4.04
C SER A 23 -1.19 1.76 3.71
N THR A 24 -2.52 1.83 3.68
CA THR A 24 -3.36 0.66 3.31
C THR A 24 -3.20 0.30 1.84
N LEU A 25 -3.10 1.29 0.94
CA LEU A 25 -2.76 1.10 -0.47
C LEU A 25 -1.39 0.43 -0.64
N SER A 26 -0.39 0.76 0.18
CA SER A 26 0.91 0.10 0.14
C SER A 26 0.81 -1.40 0.42
N PHE A 27 -0.06 -1.82 1.34
CA PHE A 27 -0.32 -3.24 1.57
C PHE A 27 -1.02 -3.90 0.38
N LEU A 28 -1.97 -3.20 -0.25
CA LEU A 28 -2.60 -3.69 -1.48
C LEU A 28 -1.56 -3.89 -2.60
N CYS A 29 -0.66 -2.92 -2.80
CA CYS A 29 0.42 -3.00 -3.78
C CYS A 29 1.41 -4.14 -3.51
N ALA A 30 1.54 -4.63 -2.27
CA ALA A 30 2.35 -5.80 -1.96
C ALA A 30 1.60 -7.12 -2.19
N ILE A 31 0.35 -7.21 -1.76
CA ILE A 31 -0.45 -8.45 -1.82
C ILE A 31 -0.95 -8.73 -3.24
N LEU A 32 -1.34 -7.69 -3.98
CA LEU A 32 -1.96 -7.83 -5.29
C LEU A 32 -1.00 -8.44 -6.34
N PRO A 33 0.25 -7.98 -6.53
CA PRO A 33 1.20 -8.62 -7.43
C PRO A 33 1.56 -10.04 -6.99
N HIS A 34 1.59 -10.31 -5.68
CA HIS A 34 1.79 -11.67 -5.17
C HIS A 34 0.65 -12.60 -5.58
N LEU A 35 -0.60 -12.12 -5.56
CA LEU A 35 -1.77 -12.87 -6.03
C LEU A 35 -1.77 -13.04 -7.56
N LEU A 36 -1.49 -11.97 -8.31
CA LEU A 36 -1.45 -11.96 -9.78
C LEU A 36 -0.33 -12.84 -10.34
N SER A 37 0.83 -12.89 -9.69
CA SER A 37 1.93 -13.79 -10.03
C SER A 37 1.69 -15.25 -9.61
N ARG A 38 0.47 -15.59 -9.16
CA ARG A 38 0.09 -16.92 -8.64
C ARG A 38 1.00 -17.40 -7.51
N ARG A 39 1.48 -16.47 -6.68
CA ARG A 39 2.40 -16.73 -5.57
C ARG A 39 3.74 -17.36 -5.98
N LYS A 40 4.15 -17.19 -7.25
CA LYS A 40 5.39 -17.77 -7.79
C LYS A 40 6.66 -16.97 -7.46
N ASN A 41 6.51 -15.66 -7.18
CA ASN A 41 7.65 -14.76 -7.02
C ASN A 41 8.29 -14.79 -5.62
N VAL A 42 7.69 -15.48 -4.65
CA VAL A 42 8.17 -15.49 -3.26
C VAL A 42 8.47 -16.94 -2.85
N THR A 43 9.66 -17.17 -2.30
CA THR A 43 10.06 -18.48 -1.78
C THR A 43 9.19 -18.86 -0.57
N PRO A 44 8.63 -20.07 -0.53
CA PRO A 44 7.81 -20.50 0.60
C PRO A 44 8.61 -20.57 1.90
N GLY A 45 8.24 -19.74 2.88
CA GLY A 45 8.77 -19.83 4.25
C GLY A 45 8.06 -20.91 5.07
N TRP A 46 8.49 -21.08 6.33
CA TRP A 46 7.90 -22.06 7.26
C TRP A 46 6.39 -21.85 7.49
N PHE A 47 5.92 -20.60 7.47
CA PHE A 47 4.49 -20.27 7.51
C PHE A 47 3.94 -20.03 6.10
N TRP A 48 3.78 -21.12 5.33
CA TRP A 48 3.16 -21.07 4.01
C TRP A 48 1.77 -21.70 4.03
N MET A 49 0.74 -20.89 3.78
CA MET A 49 -0.61 -21.39 3.56
C MET A 49 -0.65 -22.20 2.26
N LYS A 50 -0.80 -23.52 2.37
CA LYS A 50 -0.82 -24.45 1.24
C LYS A 50 -2.19 -24.47 0.56
N GLY A 51 -2.18 -24.68 -0.75
CA GLY A 51 -3.40 -24.90 -1.55
C GLY A 51 -4.26 -23.64 -1.78
N PRO A 52 -5.56 -23.82 -2.07
CA PRO A 52 -6.46 -22.72 -2.45
C PRO A 52 -6.76 -21.74 -1.31
N ILE A 53 -6.56 -22.14 -0.06
CA ILE A 53 -6.81 -21.30 1.12
C ILE A 53 -5.96 -20.02 1.08
N GLY A 54 -4.68 -20.15 0.72
CA GLY A 54 -3.80 -18.98 0.59
C GLY A 54 -4.21 -18.02 -0.51
N PHE A 55 -4.87 -18.51 -1.58
CA PHE A 55 -5.42 -17.63 -2.63
C PHE A 55 -6.68 -16.90 -2.14
N ILE A 56 -7.58 -17.61 -1.48
CA ILE A 56 -8.84 -17.05 -0.96
C ILE A 56 -8.56 -15.96 0.08
N VAL A 57 -7.67 -16.22 1.04
CA VAL A 57 -7.34 -15.24 2.10
C VAL A 57 -6.74 -13.96 1.51
N ASN A 58 -5.78 -14.08 0.58
CA ASN A 58 -5.18 -12.92 -0.07
C ASN A 58 -6.20 -12.17 -0.94
N ALA A 59 -7.11 -12.89 -1.62
CA ALA A 59 -8.18 -12.26 -2.41
C ALA A 59 -9.16 -11.48 -1.54
N ILE A 60 -9.59 -12.06 -0.41
CA ILE A 60 -10.47 -11.40 0.58
C ILE A 60 -9.77 -10.17 1.15
N ALA A 61 -8.47 -10.27 1.49
CA ALA A 61 -7.70 -9.14 1.99
C ALA A 61 -7.64 -7.99 0.97
N CYS A 62 -7.34 -8.28 -0.31
CA CYS A 62 -7.36 -7.28 -1.36
C CYS A 62 -8.74 -6.63 -1.53
N LEU A 63 -9.81 -7.43 -1.57
CA LEU A 63 -11.17 -6.92 -1.71
C LEU A 63 -11.57 -6.04 -0.53
N TYR A 64 -11.23 -6.45 0.68
CA TYR A 64 -11.47 -5.68 1.90
C TYR A 64 -10.74 -4.33 1.85
N ILE A 65 -9.46 -4.32 1.49
CA ILE A 65 -8.69 -3.08 1.36
C ILE A 65 -9.33 -2.13 0.34
N ILE A 66 -9.69 -2.63 -0.85
CA ILE A 66 -10.30 -1.81 -1.90
C ILE A 66 -11.63 -1.22 -1.43
N ALA A 67 -12.49 -2.02 -0.81
CA ALA A 67 -13.77 -1.55 -0.29
C ALA A 67 -13.61 -0.46 0.78
N PHE A 68 -12.67 -0.64 1.72
CA PHE A 68 -12.42 0.33 2.78
C PHE A 68 -11.79 1.62 2.28
N ILE A 69 -10.92 1.57 1.26
CA ILE A 69 -10.38 2.78 0.61
C ILE A 69 -11.52 3.62 0.03
N VAL A 70 -12.48 3.01 -0.66
CA VAL A 70 -13.65 3.72 -1.22
C VAL A 70 -14.49 4.33 -0.10
N ILE A 71 -14.75 3.58 0.98
CA ILE A 71 -15.51 4.07 2.13
C ILE A 71 -14.79 5.25 2.80
N PHE A 72 -13.47 5.18 2.98
CA PHE A 72 -12.68 6.25 3.57
C PHE A 72 -12.56 7.50 2.71
N CYS A 73 -12.85 7.40 1.42
CA CYS A 73 -12.95 8.56 0.53
C CYS A 73 -14.29 9.30 0.64
N PHE A 74 -15.32 8.70 1.25
CA PHE A 74 -16.61 9.37 1.43
C PHE A 74 -16.61 10.39 2.57
N PRO A 75 -17.40 11.48 2.45
CA PRO A 75 -17.64 12.45 3.52
C PRO A 75 -18.48 11.87 4.66
N TYR A 76 -18.25 12.35 5.88
CA TYR A 76 -18.84 11.78 7.10
C TYR A 76 -20.33 12.15 7.32
N ALA A 77 -20.81 13.24 6.73
CA ALA A 77 -22.19 13.69 6.88
C ALA A 77 -22.72 14.40 5.63
N ALA A 78 -24.04 14.29 5.41
CA ALA A 78 -24.81 15.12 4.49
C ALA A 78 -25.61 16.16 5.29
N PRO A 79 -25.79 17.41 4.82
CA PRO A 79 -25.41 17.95 3.50
C PRO A 79 -23.92 18.28 3.37
N PHE A 80 -23.38 18.13 2.17
CA PHE A 80 -21.96 18.37 1.89
C PHE A 80 -21.67 19.87 1.83
N SER A 81 -20.79 20.35 2.72
CA SER A 81 -20.22 21.70 2.65
C SER A 81 -18.69 21.60 2.65
N LEU A 82 -18.00 22.65 2.20
CA LEU A 82 -16.53 22.72 2.20
C LEU A 82 -15.93 22.47 3.60
N ALA A 83 -16.68 22.76 4.66
CA ALA A 83 -16.28 22.53 6.05
C ALA A 83 -16.37 21.06 6.49
N VAL A 84 -17.21 20.24 5.84
CA VAL A 84 -17.49 18.84 6.22
C VAL A 84 -16.93 17.83 5.20
N MET A 85 -16.36 18.31 4.09
CA MET A 85 -15.82 17.44 3.05
C MET A 85 -14.57 16.69 3.51
N ASN A 86 -14.48 15.41 3.16
CA ASN A 86 -13.31 14.59 3.42
C ASN A 86 -12.22 14.85 2.35
N TRP A 87 -11.34 15.80 2.66
CA TRP A 87 -10.22 16.19 1.79
C TRP A 87 -9.11 15.13 1.69
N SER A 88 -9.16 14.06 2.49
CA SER A 88 -8.20 12.95 2.42
C SER A 88 -8.26 12.25 1.05
N SER A 89 -9.44 12.20 0.44
CA SER A 89 -9.65 11.62 -0.90
C SER A 89 -8.84 12.35 -1.98
N LEU A 90 -8.86 13.69 -1.95
CA LEU A 90 -8.12 14.55 -2.88
C LEU A 90 -6.61 14.38 -2.72
N ILE A 91 -6.11 14.40 -1.47
CA ILE A 91 -4.69 14.24 -1.18
C ILE A 91 -4.22 12.84 -1.62
N THR A 92 -4.99 11.81 -1.29
CA THR A 92 -4.68 10.42 -1.68
C THR A 92 -4.65 10.26 -3.19
N GLY A 93 -5.67 10.73 -3.91
CA GLY A 93 -5.75 10.64 -5.36
C GLY A 93 -4.63 11.43 -6.05
N GLY A 94 -4.41 12.67 -5.61
CA GLY A 94 -3.36 13.53 -6.15
C GLY A 94 -1.96 12.96 -5.96
N LEU A 95 -1.64 12.48 -4.75
CA LEU A 95 -0.34 11.86 -4.47
C LEU A 95 -0.18 10.54 -5.23
N THR A 96 -1.23 9.73 -5.34
CA THR A 96 -1.20 8.47 -6.09
C THR A 96 -0.87 8.72 -7.56
N ILE A 97 -1.51 9.71 -8.20
CA ILE A 97 -1.23 10.10 -9.58
C ILE A 97 0.20 10.62 -9.73
N PHE A 98 0.64 11.47 -8.79
CA PHE A 98 1.99 12.02 -8.79
C PHE A 98 3.06 10.92 -8.71
N VAL A 99 2.92 9.99 -7.76
CA VAL A 99 3.83 8.85 -7.58
C VAL A 99 3.78 7.92 -8.79
N ALA A 100 2.60 7.63 -9.33
CA ALA A 100 2.46 6.83 -10.54
C ALA A 100 3.17 7.48 -11.73
N GLY A 101 2.99 8.78 -11.95
CA GLY A 101 3.67 9.53 -12.99
C GLY A 101 5.19 9.52 -12.82
N PHE A 102 5.67 9.72 -11.59
CA PHE A 102 7.09 9.63 -11.27
C PHE A 102 7.66 8.22 -11.54
N TRP A 103 6.90 7.18 -11.19
CA TRP A 103 7.28 5.80 -11.47
C TRP A 103 7.41 5.53 -12.98
N PHE A 104 6.43 5.95 -13.79
CA PHE A 104 6.50 5.77 -15.25
C PHE A 104 7.71 6.46 -15.88
N TRP A 105 8.16 7.56 -15.29
CA TRP A 105 9.36 8.28 -15.73
C TRP A 105 10.67 7.58 -15.34
N ARG A 106 10.75 7.00 -14.13
CA ARG A 106 11.98 6.42 -13.57
C ARG A 106 12.10 4.89 -13.74
N GLN A 107 11.05 4.20 -14.18
CA GLN A 107 11.04 2.73 -14.26
C GLN A 107 12.16 2.14 -15.13
N SER A 108 12.62 2.84 -16.17
CA SER A 108 13.65 2.34 -17.09
C SER A 108 15.03 2.23 -16.43
N GLU A 109 15.27 2.99 -15.36
CA GLU A 109 16.51 2.98 -14.59
C GLU A 109 16.40 2.11 -13.33
N TYR A 110 15.22 1.52 -13.07
CA TYR A 110 14.99 0.77 -11.84
C TYR A 110 15.57 -0.65 -11.92
N ILE A 111 16.67 -0.86 -11.19
CA ILE A 111 17.22 -2.19 -10.94
C ILE A 111 16.49 -2.77 -9.72
N GLY A 112 15.65 -3.78 -9.96
CA GLY A 112 14.94 -4.46 -8.88
C GLY A 112 15.89 -5.12 -7.88
N PRO A 113 15.49 -5.26 -6.61
CA PRO A 113 16.30 -5.94 -5.62
C PRO A 113 16.61 -7.36 -6.11
N GLN A 114 17.89 -7.64 -6.36
CA GLN A 114 18.32 -8.99 -6.65
C GLN A 114 18.11 -9.79 -5.36
N ALA A 115 17.21 -10.79 -5.42
CA ALA A 115 17.06 -11.73 -4.34
C ALA A 115 18.41 -12.43 -4.19
N VAL A 116 19.24 -11.95 -3.26
CA VAL A 116 20.38 -12.68 -2.76
C VAL A 116 19.75 -13.92 -2.15
N ALA A 117 19.76 -15.02 -2.90
CA ALA A 117 19.47 -16.31 -2.33
C ALA A 117 20.41 -16.41 -1.12
N LEU A 118 19.83 -16.57 0.07
CA LEU A 118 20.51 -17.24 1.17
C LEU A 118 20.75 -18.67 0.68
N ASP A 119 21.69 -18.81 -0.26
CA ASP A 119 22.17 -20.08 -0.74
C ASP A 119 22.91 -20.65 0.47
N ASP A 120 22.43 -21.78 0.98
CA ASP A 120 23.03 -22.48 2.12
C ASP A 120 24.55 -22.68 1.93
N LYS A 121 25.04 -22.60 0.69
CA LYS A 121 26.45 -22.61 0.30
C LYS A 121 27.26 -21.39 0.73
N VAL A 122 26.66 -20.22 0.89
CA VAL A 122 27.35 -19.01 1.39
C VAL A 122 27.49 -19.09 2.92
N LEU A 123 26.43 -19.49 3.62
CA LEU A 123 26.48 -19.74 5.06
C LEU A 123 27.44 -20.88 5.44
N ALA A 124 27.51 -21.94 4.63
CA ALA A 124 28.46 -23.03 4.83
C ALA A 124 29.92 -22.64 4.55
N LYS A 125 30.15 -21.61 3.73
CA LYS A 125 31.50 -21.10 3.41
C LYS A 125 32.00 -20.09 4.45
N ASP A 126 31.12 -19.33 5.08
CA ASP A 126 31.47 -18.38 6.14
C ASP A 126 31.62 -19.04 7.53
N ALA A 127 31.18 -20.29 7.67
CA ALA A 127 31.29 -21.10 8.88
C ALA A 127 32.49 -22.08 8.89
N ALA A 128 33.31 -22.08 7.84
CA ALA A 128 34.50 -22.93 7.68
C ALA A 128 35.78 -22.09 7.69
#